data_AF-A0A2J8Y0M4-F1
#
_entry.id   AF-A0A2J8Y0M4-F1
#
_cell.length_a   1.000
_cell.length_b   1.000
_cell.length_c   1.000
_cell.angle_alpha   90.00
_cell.angle_beta   90.00
_cell.angle_gamma   90.00
#
_symmetry.space_group_name_H-M   'P 1'
#
loop_
_entity.id
_entity.type
_entity.pdbx_description
1 polymer ?
#
loop_
_entity_poly.entity_id
_entity_poly.type
_entity_poly.pdbx_seq_one_letter_code
_entity_poly.pdbx_strand_id
1 'polypeptide(L)'
;MVGYDPKPDGRNNTKFQVAVAGSVSGLVTRALISPFDVIKIRFQLQHERLSRSDPNAKYHGILQASRQILQEEGPTAFWKGHIPAQILSIGYGAVQFLSFEMLTEL
;
A
#
# COMPACT_ATOMS: atom_id res chain seq x y z
N MET A 1 -8.90 0.12 -11.75
CA MET A 1 -10.18 0.27 -12.44
C MET A 1 -10.25 -0.75 -13.57
N VAL A 2 -10.57 -2.01 -13.26
CA VAL A 2 -10.86 -3.04 -14.28
C VAL A 2 -11.88 -3.99 -13.64
N GLY A 3 -13.09 -4.08 -14.19
CA GLY A 3 -14.09 -5.05 -13.75
C GLY A 3 -15.48 -4.52 -13.38
N TYR A 4 -15.94 -3.40 -13.95
CA TYR A 4 -17.37 -3.09 -13.91
C TYR A 4 -18.08 -3.97 -14.96
N ASP A 5 -18.62 -5.12 -14.52
CA ASP A 5 -19.54 -5.92 -15.33
C ASP A 5 -20.97 -5.45 -15.00
N PRO A 6 -21.72 -4.87 -15.95
CA PRO A 6 -23.08 -4.38 -15.72
C PRO A 6 -24.12 -5.49 -15.64
N LYS A 7 -23.75 -6.77 -15.75
CA LYS A 7 -24.70 -7.88 -15.56
C LYS A 7 -25.25 -7.87 -14.13
N PRO A 8 -26.58 -7.99 -13.95
CA PRO A 8 -27.18 -8.10 -12.64
C PRO A 8 -26.69 -9.40 -12.00
N ASP A 9 -25.75 -9.26 -11.06
CA ASP A 9 -25.24 -10.36 -10.26
C ASP A 9 -26.43 -10.92 -9.48
N GLY A 10 -26.82 -12.18 -9.72
CA GLY A 10 -27.98 -12.84 -9.11
C GLY A 10 -27.84 -13.12 -7.61
N ARG A 11 -26.96 -12.37 -6.92
CA ARG A 11 -26.68 -12.44 -5.50
C ARG A 11 -27.42 -11.32 -4.77
N ASN A 12 -28.32 -11.70 -3.87
CA ASN A 12 -29.12 -10.83 -3.02
C ASN A 12 -28.31 -10.18 -1.88
N ASN A 13 -27.04 -9.83 -2.14
CA ASN A 13 -26.20 -9.16 -1.16
C ASN A 13 -26.68 -7.70 -1.01
N THR A 14 -26.98 -7.28 0.20
CA THR A 14 -27.32 -5.87 0.45
C THR A 14 -26.12 -5.01 0.09
N LYS A 15 -26.33 -3.82 -0.50
CA LYS A 15 -25.27 -2.85 -0.82
C LYS A 15 -24.31 -2.61 0.37
N PHE A 16 -24.85 -2.66 1.59
CA PHE A 16 -24.08 -2.59 2.82
C PHE A 16 -23.11 -3.78 3.02
N GLN A 17 -23.54 -5.02 2.75
CA GLN A 17 -22.67 -6.20 2.85
C GLN A 17 -21.50 -6.13 1.85
N VAL A 18 -21.77 -5.67 0.62
CA VAL A 18 -20.73 -5.47 -0.39
C VAL A 18 -19.75 -4.38 0.04
N ALA A 19 -20.26 -3.26 0.57
CA ALA A 19 -19.43 -2.17 1.07
C ALA A 19 -18.54 -2.61 2.24
N VAL A 20 -19.09 -3.35 3.20
CA VAL A 20 -18.34 -3.88 4.34
C VAL A 20 -17.30 -4.89 3.89
N ALA A 21 -17.66 -5.84 3.02
CA ALA A 21 -16.71 -6.82 2.50
C ALA A 21 -15.55 -6.15 1.73
N GLY A 22 -15.85 -5.16 0.89
CA GLY A 22 -14.84 -4.37 0.19
C GLY A 22 -13.92 -3.61 1.16
N SER A 23 -14.50 -2.99 2.20
CA SER A 23 -13.75 -2.25 3.22
C SER A 23 -12.82 -3.16 4.01
N VAL A 24 -13.30 -4.31 4.46
CA VAL A 24 -12.50 -5.32 5.19
C VAL A 24 -11.39 -5.86 4.31
N SER A 25 -11.71 -6.22 3.05
CA SER A 25 -10.70 -6.66 2.07
C SER A 25 -9.61 -5.61 1.87
N GLY A 26 -10.01 -4.33 1.76
CA GLY A 26 -9.08 -3.21 1.64
C GLY A 26 -8.17 -3.06 2.87
N LEU A 27 -8.72 -3.14 4.08
CA LEU A 27 -7.95 -3.07 5.32
C LEU A 27 -6.94 -4.22 5.45
N VAL A 28 -7.35 -5.45 5.14
CA VAL A 28 -6.46 -6.63 5.19
C VAL A 28 -5.33 -6.49 4.17
N THR A 29 -5.67 -6.11 2.94
CA THR A 29 -4.69 -5.87 1.87
C THR A 29 -3.67 -4.81 2.30
N ARG A 30 -4.15 -3.72 2.88
CA ARG A 30 -3.34 -2.60 3.35
C ARG A 30 -2.43 -3.00 4.51
N ALA A 31 -2.91 -3.81 5.45
CA ALA A 31 -2.11 -4.33 6.56
C ALA A 31 -0.98 -5.24 6.09
N LEU A 32 -1.24 -6.10 5.08
CA LEU A 32 -0.23 -6.99 4.50
C LEU A 32 0.81 -6.23 3.65
N ILE A 33 0.39 -5.20 2.92
CA ILE A 33 1.28 -4.43 2.03
C ILE A 33 2.12 -3.40 2.80
N SER A 34 1.60 -2.81 3.88
CA SER A 34 2.30 -1.80 4.70
C SER A 34 3.78 -2.12 5.00
N PRO A 35 4.16 -3.33 5.50
CA PRO A 35 5.56 -3.64 5.75
C PRO A 35 6.43 -3.59 4.49
N PHE A 36 5.91 -4.01 3.34
CA PHE A 36 6.64 -3.99 2.08
C PHE A 36 6.86 -2.56 1.57
N ASP A 37 5.88 -1.68 1.72
CA ASP A 37 6.01 -0.26 1.35
C ASP A 37 7.08 0.43 2.19
N VAL A 38 7.15 0.16 3.49
CA VAL A 38 8.19 0.71 4.38
C VAL A 38 9.59 0.24 3.96
N ILE A 39 9.74 -1.06 3.66
CA ILE A 39 11.02 -1.59 3.16
C ILE A 39 11.38 -0.89 1.85
N LYS A 40 10.46 -0.81 0.90
CA LYS A 40 10.68 -0.17 -0.40
C LYS A 40 11.14 1.28 -0.23
N ILE A 41 10.45 2.08 0.58
CA ILE A 41 10.80 3.49 0.83
C ILE A 41 12.21 3.59 1.43
N ARG A 42 12.57 2.74 2.40
CA ARG A 42 13.91 2.73 3.00
C ARG A 42 15.00 2.38 2.00
N PHE A 43 14.75 1.43 1.11
CA PHE A 43 15.67 1.12 0.01
C PHE A 43 15.78 2.28 -1.00
N GLN A 44 14.70 2.99 -1.28
CA GLN A 44 14.71 4.16 -2.18
C GLN A 44 15.41 5.38 -1.57
N LEU A 45 15.33 5.54 -0.24
CA LEU A 45 16.04 6.59 0.50
C LEU A 45 17.52 6.25 0.72
N GLN A 46 17.93 4.99 0.53
CA GLN A 46 19.32 4.61 0.57
C GLN A 46 20.04 5.19 -0.66
N HIS A 47 21.00 6.06 -0.40
CA HIS A 47 21.84 6.64 -1.46
C HIS A 47 23.03 5.73 -1.81
N GLU A 48 23.45 4.84 -0.90
CA GLU A 48 24.54 3.90 -1.17
C GLU A 48 24.14 2.86 -2.20
N ARG A 49 25.11 2.48 -3.04
CA ARG A 49 24.90 1.44 -4.06
C ARG A 49 24.49 0.13 -3.39
N LEU A 50 23.50 -0.53 -3.96
CA LEU A 50 23.08 -1.88 -3.58
C LEU A 50 24.14 -2.91 -4.00
N SER A 51 25.26 -2.92 -3.30
CA SER A 51 26.35 -3.86 -3.51
C SER A 51 26.60 -4.62 -2.23
N ARG A 52 26.58 -5.96 -2.29
CA ARG A 52 26.99 -6.82 -1.16
C ARG A 52 28.45 -6.64 -0.76
N SER A 53 29.25 -6.04 -1.64
CA SER A 53 30.69 -5.85 -1.44
C SER A 53 31.05 -4.45 -0.94
N ASP A 54 30.06 -3.55 -0.79
CA ASP A 54 30.29 -2.20 -0.30
C ASP A 54 30.00 -2.14 1.22
N PRO A 55 31.02 -1.96 2.08
CA PRO A 55 30.84 -1.94 3.53
C PRO A 55 29.98 -0.77 4.04
N ASN A 56 29.71 0.25 3.21
CA ASN A 56 28.87 1.38 3.59
C ASN A 56 27.38 1.18 3.29
N ALA A 57 26.99 0.18 2.49
CA ALA A 57 25.59 -0.01 2.13
C ALA A 57 24.81 -0.64 3.30
N LYS A 58 23.89 0.12 3.91
CA LYS A 58 23.14 -0.33 5.09
C LYS A 58 22.22 -1.54 4.78
N TYR A 59 21.58 -1.54 3.60
CA TYR A 59 20.69 -2.60 3.15
C TYR A 59 21.22 -3.25 1.86
N HIS A 60 21.43 -4.57 1.89
CA HIS A 60 21.90 -5.37 0.75
C HIS A 60 20.86 -6.35 0.22
N GLY A 61 19.76 -6.54 0.94
CA GLY A 61 18.68 -7.44 0.53
C GLY A 61 17.46 -7.34 1.44
N ILE A 62 16.30 -7.72 0.91
CA ILE A 62 15.00 -7.54 1.59
C ILE A 62 14.96 -8.26 2.95
N LEU A 63 15.44 -9.51 3.02
CA LEU A 63 15.44 -10.29 4.26
C LEU A 63 16.39 -9.72 5.31
N GLN A 64 17.58 -9.28 4.89
CA GLN A 64 18.56 -8.65 5.78
C GLN A 64 18.04 -7.30 6.30
N ALA A 65 17.46 -6.47 5.43
CA ALA A 65 16.85 -5.22 5.82
C ALA A 65 15.65 -5.41 6.76
N SER A 66 14.79 -6.39 6.48
CA SER A 66 13.64 -6.70 7.35
C SER A 66 14.10 -7.13 8.74
N ARG A 67 15.11 -7.99 8.82
CA ARG A 67 15.71 -8.40 10.09
C ARG A 67 16.36 -7.22 10.82
N GLN A 68 17.06 -6.35 10.10
CA GLN A 68 17.73 -5.19 10.68
C GLN A 68 16.72 -4.17 11.23
N ILE A 69 15.65 -3.88 10.49
CA ILE A 69 14.56 -3.01 10.95
C ILE A 69 13.90 -3.59 12.20
N LEU A 70 13.64 -4.90 12.23
CA LEU A 70 13.09 -5.58 13.41
C LEU A 70 14.01 -5.47 14.63
N GLN A 71 15.33 -5.56 14.45
CA GLN A 71 16.30 -5.52 15.55
C GLN A 71 16.61 -4.10 16.03
N GLU A 72 16.69 -3.12 15.12
CA GLU A 72 17.03 -1.72 15.46
C GLU A 72 15.82 -0.93 16.00
N GLU A 73 14.64 -1.08 15.38
CA GLU A 73 13.48 -0.23 15.66
C GLU A 73 12.27 -1.00 16.19
N GLY A 74 12.27 -2.33 16.09
CA GLY A 74 11.19 -3.19 16.54
C GLY A 74 10.07 -3.40 15.50
N PRO A 75 9.07 -4.23 15.84
CA PRO A 75 7.99 -4.62 14.92
C PRO A 75 7.03 -3.48 14.55
N THR A 76 6.92 -2.43 15.38
CA THR A 76 6.07 -1.26 15.10
C THR A 76 6.65 -0.37 14.00
N ALA A 77 7.94 -0.51 13.67
CA ALA A 77 8.59 0.26 12.62
C ALA A 77 7.99 0.02 11.22
N PHE A 78 7.40 -1.15 10.96
CA PHE A 78 6.74 -1.50 9.69
C PHE A 78 5.39 -0.79 9.47
N TRP A 79 4.82 -0.19 10.52
CA TRP A 79 3.58 0.58 10.46
C TRP A 79 3.79 2.06 10.78
N LYS A 80 5.01 2.47 11.14
CA LYS A 80 5.35 3.90 11.29
C LYS A 80 5.20 4.60 9.94
N GLY A 81 4.37 5.66 9.91
CA GLY A 81 4.08 6.41 8.68
C GLY A 81 2.90 5.88 7.86
N HIS A 82 2.21 4.82 8.32
CA HIS A 82 1.05 4.27 7.61
C HIS A 82 -0.10 5.28 7.46
N ILE A 83 -0.34 6.09 8.49
CA ILE A 83 -1.41 7.09 8.55
C ILE A 83 -1.26 8.16 7.45
N PRO A 84 -0.13 8.89 7.34
CA PRO A 84 0.05 9.88 6.27
C PRO A 84 0.03 9.26 4.86
N ALA A 85 0.57 8.04 4.69
CA ALA A 85 0.48 7.32 3.42
C ALA A 85 -0.97 6.96 3.05
N GLN A 86 -1.81 6.66 4.04
CA GLN A 86 -3.23 6.37 3.83
C GLN A 86 -4.01 7.63 3.44
N ILE A 87 -3.73 8.77 4.09
CA ILE A 87 -4.32 10.06 3.73
C ILE A 87 -4.01 10.44 2.28
N LEU A 88 -2.74 10.31 1.87
CA LEU A 88 -2.33 10.56 0.49
C LEU A 88 -3.04 9.63 -0.50
N SER A 89 -3.17 8.34 -0.18
CA SER A 89 -3.86 7.37 -1.04
C SER A 89 -5.34 7.71 -1.22
N ILE A 90 -6.02 8.14 -0.15
CA ILE A 90 -7.41 8.57 -0.19
C ILE A 90 -7.53 9.83 -1.06
N GLY A 91 -6.65 10.81 -0.85
CA GLY A 91 -6.62 12.03 -1.65
C GLY A 91 -6.39 11.75 -3.14
N TYR A 92 -5.43 10.90 -3.47
CA TYR A 92 -5.17 10.48 -4.86
C TYR A 92 -6.38 9.79 -5.48
N GLY A 93 -7.01 8.86 -4.75
CA GLY A 93 -8.23 8.20 -5.20
C GLY A 93 -9.38 9.17 -5.45
N ALA A 94 -9.62 10.10 -4.53
CA ALA A 94 -10.65 11.13 -4.67
C ALA A 94 -10.42 11.99 -5.93
N VAL A 95 -9.21 12.50 -6.12
CA VAL A 95 -8.86 13.28 -7.32
C VAL A 95 -9.04 12.45 -8.59
N GLN A 96 -8.57 11.19 -8.59
CA GLN A 96 -8.70 10.32 -9.76
C GLN A 96 -10.16 10.06 -10.15
N PHE A 97 -11.04 9.78 -9.19
CA PHE A 97 -12.47 9.57 -9.45
C PHE A 97 -13.15 10.85 -9.92
N LEU A 98 -12.88 11.99 -9.28
CA LEU A 98 -13.41 13.28 -9.69
C LEU A 98 -12.98 13.65 -11.11
N SER A 99 -11.69 13.48 -11.43
CA SER A 99 -11.19 13.72 -12.79
C SER A 99 -11.82 12.80 -13.82
N PHE A 100 -12.00 11.52 -13.49
CA PHE A 100 -12.64 10.56 -14.38
C PHE A 100 -14.10 10.93 -14.66
N GLU A 101 -14.87 11.30 -13.62
CA GLU A 101 -16.27 11.69 -13.75
C GLU A 101 -16.41 12.96 -14.61
N MET A 102 -15.61 14.00 -14.32
CA MET A 102 -15.61 15.23 -15.12
C MET A 102 -15.24 15.02 -16.59
N LEU A 103 -14.32 14.10 -16.89
CA LEU A 103 -13.89 13.82 -18.26
C LEU A 103 -14.86 12.91 -19.02
N THR A 104 -15.63 12.07 -18.32
CA THR A 104 -16.55 11.10 -18.94
C THR A 104 -17.97 11.66 -19.06
N GLU A 105 -18.33 12.67 -18.27
CA GLU A 105 -19.59 13.42 -18.42
C GLU A 105 -19.57 14.47 -19.56
N LEU A 106 -18.40 14.70 -20.18
CA LEU A 106 -18.24 15.49 -21.41
C LEU A 106 -18.47 14.64 -22.68
#